data_AF-A0A3E3ICX9-F1
#
_entry.id   AF-A0A3E3ICX9-F1
#
_cell.length_a   1.000
_cell.length_b   1.000
_cell.length_c   1.000
_cell.angle_alpha   90.00
_cell.angle_beta   90.00
_cell.angle_gamma   90.00
#
_symmetry.space_group_name_H-M   'P 1'
#
loop_
_entity.id
_entity.type
_entity.pdbx_description
1 polymer ?
#
loop_
_entity_poly.entity_id
_entity_poly.type
_entity_poly.pdbx_seq_one_letter_code
_entity_poly.pdbx_strand_id
1 'polypeptide(L)'
;MRKPEDGKKVYDNIEIPAELNDVVNNAIHSMDKEKSLKKHRSRNTVRIFRYCGTAAAALLVCMTIGLNTSEVFAREMSELPVIGSLAKVLTIRSYHEKDEGHDITVKVPEIQLEGQPESQVEEGQAGSTEEQKETFVGDINAEIQSIVDNYVAEAKQKFAEYKDAFFATGGTEEEWGNRDIAVNVDYEVKYQEGNILSMVLTTDEVWVAAYGVRYYYNLDLASNRELTLRDLLGDNYVEIANESILRQMEERSAADENVVYWGIGKQLEDDVPAIDGFKTVDENTNFYINADGNPVVCFEKYEVSPGFMGVQEFVIEKPAA
;
A
#
# COMPACT_ATOMS: atom_id res chain seq x y z
N MET A 1 -45.02 -30.99 18.16
CA MET A 1 -43.56 -30.99 17.92
C MET A 1 -43.17 -32.32 17.29
N ARG A 2 -42.63 -32.31 16.06
CA ARG A 2 -42.08 -33.51 15.40
C ARG A 2 -40.64 -33.71 15.91
N LYS A 3 -40.23 -34.96 16.15
CA LYS A 3 -38.94 -35.27 16.76
C LYS A 3 -37.82 -35.18 15.71
N PRO A 4 -36.59 -34.75 16.08
CA PRO A 4 -35.44 -34.61 15.16
C PRO A 4 -34.98 -35.93 14.52
N GLU A 5 -35.48 -37.05 15.02
CA GLU A 5 -35.20 -38.41 14.56
C GLU A 5 -35.86 -38.73 13.19
N ASP A 6 -36.89 -37.97 12.80
CA ASP A 6 -37.64 -38.17 11.56
C ASP A 6 -36.92 -37.59 10.32
N GLY A 7 -36.01 -36.61 10.49
CA GLY A 7 -35.33 -35.95 9.37
C GLY A 7 -34.25 -36.82 8.69
N LYS A 8 -33.58 -37.67 9.48
CA LYS A 8 -32.49 -38.54 8.96
C LYS A 8 -33.04 -39.66 8.07
N LYS A 9 -34.20 -40.22 8.42
CA LYS A 9 -34.90 -41.23 7.60
C LYS A 9 -35.43 -40.69 6.27
N VAL A 10 -35.71 -39.39 6.20
CA VAL A 10 -36.11 -38.71 4.96
C VAL A 10 -34.90 -38.48 4.06
N TYR A 11 -33.74 -38.14 4.65
CA TYR A 11 -32.49 -37.94 3.91
C TYR A 11 -31.93 -39.24 3.34
N ASP A 12 -31.97 -40.33 4.13
CA ASP A 12 -31.43 -41.64 3.72
C ASP A 12 -32.33 -42.40 2.72
N ASN A 13 -33.58 -41.97 2.52
CA ASN A 13 -34.53 -42.57 1.56
C ASN A 13 -34.83 -41.67 0.35
N ILE A 14 -33.97 -40.68 0.06
CA ILE A 14 -34.07 -39.94 -1.20
C ILE A 14 -33.66 -40.90 -2.32
N GLU A 15 -34.64 -41.39 -3.08
CA GLU A 15 -34.37 -42.21 -4.26
C GLU A 15 -33.61 -41.37 -5.30
N ILE A 16 -32.43 -41.87 -5.68
CA ILE A 16 -31.58 -41.22 -6.67
C ILE A 16 -32.31 -41.23 -8.01
N PRO A 17 -32.59 -40.06 -8.64
CA PRO A 17 -33.29 -40.00 -9.91
C PRO A 17 -32.51 -40.75 -10.99
N ALA A 18 -33.20 -41.54 -11.81
CA ALA A 18 -32.57 -42.31 -12.90
C ALA A 18 -31.80 -41.42 -13.90
N GLU A 19 -32.21 -40.16 -14.04
CA GLU A 19 -31.64 -39.14 -14.92
C GLU A 19 -30.31 -38.56 -14.40
N LEU A 20 -29.93 -38.84 -13.14
CA LEU A 20 -28.69 -38.29 -12.55
C LEU A 20 -27.44 -38.79 -13.29
N ASN A 21 -27.44 -40.05 -13.72
CA ASN A 21 -26.33 -40.60 -14.50
C ASN A 21 -26.22 -39.95 -15.87
N ASP A 22 -27.34 -39.56 -16.49
CA ASP A 22 -27.33 -38.89 -17.80
C ASP A 22 -26.84 -37.44 -17.67
N VAL A 23 -27.21 -36.72 -16.60
CA VAL A 23 -26.70 -35.38 -16.30
C VAL A 23 -25.20 -35.40 -15.99
N VAL A 24 -24.73 -36.37 -15.20
CA VAL A 24 -23.31 -36.54 -14.87
C VAL A 24 -22.51 -36.96 -16.11
N ASN A 25 -23.02 -37.89 -16.93
CA ASN A 25 -22.35 -38.29 -18.17
C ASN A 25 -22.34 -37.15 -19.21
N ASN A 26 -23.40 -36.35 -19.31
CA ASN A 26 -23.42 -35.17 -20.19
C ASN A 26 -22.47 -34.06 -19.69
N ALA A 27 -22.28 -33.90 -18.38
CA ALA A 27 -21.28 -32.99 -17.80
C ALA A 27 -19.83 -33.49 -18.02
N ILE A 28 -19.62 -34.81 -18.00
CA ILE A 28 -18.32 -35.42 -18.26
C ILE A 28 -17.98 -35.41 -19.76
N HIS A 29 -18.97 -35.59 -20.64
CA HIS A 29 -18.79 -35.59 -22.10
C HIS A 29 -18.81 -34.20 -22.75
N SER A 30 -19.33 -33.17 -22.07
CA SER A 30 -19.21 -31.76 -22.50
C SER A 30 -17.83 -31.14 -22.16
N MET A 31 -16.94 -31.92 -21.55
CA MET A 31 -15.54 -31.57 -21.34
C MET A 31 -14.61 -32.38 -22.25
N ASP A 32 -14.72 -32.21 -23.56
CA ASP A 32 -13.67 -32.64 -24.49
C ASP A 32 -12.98 -31.42 -25.13
N LYS A 33 -11.72 -31.24 -24.72
CA LYS A 33 -10.56 -30.87 -25.56
C LYS A 33 -10.69 -29.65 -26.49
N GLU A 34 -10.69 -28.43 -25.94
CA GLU A 34 -10.07 -27.29 -26.67
C GLU A 34 -9.54 -26.12 -25.82
N LYS A 35 -9.34 -26.29 -24.50
CA LYS A 35 -8.66 -25.26 -23.67
C LYS A 35 -7.55 -25.82 -22.77
N SER A 36 -6.87 -26.88 -23.20
CA SER A 36 -5.71 -27.46 -22.49
C SER A 36 -4.35 -26.83 -22.86
N LEU A 37 -4.28 -25.50 -23.03
CA LEU A 37 -3.02 -24.79 -23.36
C LEU A 37 -2.45 -23.89 -22.24
N LYS A 38 -2.94 -23.96 -20.99
CA LYS A 38 -2.36 -23.18 -19.88
C LYS A 38 -2.11 -23.96 -18.59
N LYS A 39 -1.65 -25.23 -18.67
CA LYS A 39 -1.27 -26.00 -17.48
C LYS A 39 0.03 -26.81 -17.65
N HIS A 40 1.06 -26.18 -18.20
CA HIS A 40 2.43 -26.72 -18.20
C HIS A 40 3.48 -25.64 -17.89
N ARG A 41 3.35 -24.96 -16.75
CA ARG A 41 4.38 -24.03 -16.28
C ARG A 41 4.57 -23.98 -14.75
N SER A 42 4.43 -25.08 -14.02
CA SER A 42 4.73 -25.08 -12.58
C SER A 42 5.43 -26.32 -11.99
N ARG A 43 6.02 -27.22 -12.79
CA ARG A 43 6.76 -28.37 -12.24
C ARG A 43 8.29 -28.28 -12.34
N ASN A 44 8.84 -27.22 -12.92
CA ASN A 44 10.30 -27.00 -12.94
C ASN A 44 10.78 -25.84 -12.03
N THR A 45 9.89 -24.98 -11.54
CA THR A 45 10.26 -23.82 -10.70
C THR A 45 10.66 -24.24 -9.28
N VAL A 46 10.08 -25.33 -8.75
CA VAL A 46 10.30 -25.78 -7.37
C VAL A 46 11.71 -26.35 -7.15
N ARG A 47 12.41 -26.81 -8.19
CA ARG A 47 13.81 -27.27 -8.06
C ARG A 47 14.85 -26.17 -8.20
N ILE A 48 14.54 -25.06 -8.86
CA ILE A 48 15.45 -23.91 -9.01
C ILE A 48 15.48 -23.08 -7.71
N PHE A 49 14.35 -23.01 -6.99
CA PHE A 49 14.24 -22.22 -5.76
C PHE A 49 15.09 -22.74 -4.59
N ARG A 50 15.51 -24.02 -4.62
CA ARG A 50 16.37 -24.62 -3.58
C ARG A 50 17.83 -24.21 -3.65
N TYR A 51 18.26 -23.58 -4.75
CA TYR A 51 19.62 -23.03 -4.93
C TYR A 51 19.63 -21.50 -5.09
N CYS A 52 18.47 -20.83 -5.05
CA CYS A 52 18.37 -19.37 -5.14
C CYS A 52 18.38 -18.66 -3.78
N GLY A 53 18.19 -19.38 -2.67
CA GLY A 53 18.08 -18.78 -1.33
C GLY A 53 19.31 -17.97 -0.88
N THR A 54 20.51 -18.33 -1.35
CA THR A 54 21.74 -17.59 -1.03
C THR A 54 22.10 -16.51 -2.06
N ALA A 55 21.60 -16.62 -3.30
CA ALA A 55 21.84 -15.62 -4.34
C ALA A 55 20.78 -14.50 -4.33
N ALA A 56 19.56 -14.76 -3.87
CA ALA A 56 18.48 -13.78 -3.80
C ALA A 56 18.76 -12.68 -2.77
N ALA A 57 19.33 -12.99 -1.60
CA ALA A 57 19.74 -11.98 -0.63
C ALA A 57 20.84 -11.06 -1.19
N ALA A 58 21.82 -11.61 -1.89
CA ALA A 58 22.86 -10.82 -2.55
C ALA A 58 22.34 -10.02 -3.75
N LEU A 59 21.41 -10.56 -4.55
CA LEU A 59 20.75 -9.87 -5.66
C LEU A 59 19.76 -8.80 -5.17
N LEU A 60 19.07 -9.00 -4.04
CA LEU A 60 18.22 -8.01 -3.41
C LEU A 60 19.06 -6.91 -2.76
N VAL A 61 20.17 -7.24 -2.09
CA VAL A 61 21.15 -6.24 -1.61
C VAL A 61 21.80 -5.48 -2.77
N CYS A 62 22.10 -6.15 -3.89
CA CYS A 62 22.62 -5.48 -5.10
C CYS A 62 21.54 -4.70 -5.85
N MET A 63 20.27 -5.11 -5.83
CA MET A 63 19.15 -4.34 -6.35
C MET A 63 18.80 -3.17 -5.44
N THR A 64 18.97 -3.24 -4.12
CA THR A 64 18.72 -2.09 -3.22
C THR A 64 19.87 -1.08 -3.26
N ILE A 65 21.11 -1.53 -3.47
CA ILE A 65 22.23 -0.64 -3.82
C ILE A 65 22.04 -0.09 -5.26
N GLY A 66 21.54 -0.90 -6.19
CA GLY A 66 21.32 -0.55 -7.61
C GLY A 66 20.09 0.31 -7.89
N LEU A 67 19.01 0.20 -7.12
CA LEU A 67 17.80 1.03 -7.26
C LEU A 67 18.01 2.43 -6.66
N ASN A 68 19.02 2.59 -5.81
CA ASN A 68 19.52 3.89 -5.36
C ASN A 68 20.72 4.38 -6.21
N THR A 69 21.04 3.68 -7.31
CA THR A 69 22.06 4.07 -8.28
C THR A 69 21.58 3.69 -9.68
N SER A 70 20.63 4.44 -10.25
CA SER A 70 20.52 4.37 -11.70
C SER A 70 21.86 4.83 -12.28
N GLU A 71 22.52 3.97 -13.06
CA GLU A 71 23.74 4.33 -13.81
C GLU A 71 23.47 5.48 -14.82
N VAL A 72 22.21 5.91 -14.94
CA VAL A 72 21.76 7.12 -15.63
C VAL A 72 21.92 8.37 -14.75
N PHE A 73 21.62 8.29 -13.44
CA PHE A 73 21.79 9.39 -12.48
C PHE A 73 23.27 9.68 -12.18
N ALA A 74 24.11 8.63 -12.09
CA ALA A 74 25.54 8.79 -11.81
C ALA A 74 26.35 9.34 -13.00
N ARG A 75 25.87 9.18 -14.24
CA ARG A 75 26.55 9.69 -15.45
C ARG A 75 26.18 11.12 -15.83
N GLU A 76 25.02 11.61 -15.40
CA GLU A 76 24.59 13.00 -15.59
C GLU A 76 25.14 13.93 -14.50
N MET A 77 25.42 13.41 -13.30
CA MET A 77 26.00 14.18 -12.17
C MET A 77 27.47 14.59 -12.36
N SER A 78 28.17 14.09 -13.39
CA SER A 78 29.56 14.48 -13.66
C SER A 78 29.72 15.72 -14.55
N GLU A 79 28.65 16.26 -15.15
CA GLU A 79 28.76 17.41 -16.08
C GLU A 79 27.78 18.58 -15.84
N LEU A 80 27.01 18.60 -14.75
CA LEU A 80 26.10 19.72 -14.45
C LEU A 80 26.44 20.42 -13.12
N PRO A 81 26.75 21.73 -13.13
CA PRO A 81 26.87 22.52 -11.91
C PRO A 81 25.48 22.91 -11.39
N VAL A 82 24.70 21.96 -10.85
CA VAL A 82 23.51 22.23 -10.02
C VAL A 82 23.38 21.15 -8.94
N ILE A 83 23.88 21.47 -7.74
CA ILE A 83 23.57 20.79 -6.48
C ILE A 83 22.07 21.03 -6.20
N GLY A 84 21.22 20.00 -6.13
CA GLY A 84 19.76 20.18 -6.28
C GLY A 84 18.85 19.77 -5.13
N SER A 85 19.19 18.77 -4.30
CA SER A 85 18.31 18.30 -3.22
C SER A 85 18.96 18.52 -1.86
N LEU A 86 18.30 19.29 -0.97
CA LEU A 86 18.77 19.50 0.41
C LEU A 86 18.63 18.26 1.30
N ALA A 87 17.87 17.26 0.87
CA ALA A 87 17.68 16.02 1.61
C ALA A 87 17.85 14.80 0.71
N LYS A 88 18.20 13.68 1.33
CA LYS A 88 18.28 12.35 0.77
C LYS A 88 17.49 11.40 1.65
N VAL A 89 16.61 10.59 1.04
CA VAL A 89 15.90 9.53 1.76
C VAL A 89 16.68 8.22 1.61
N LEU A 90 17.08 7.63 2.73
CA LEU A 90 17.82 6.38 2.78
C LEU A 90 17.05 5.32 3.55
N THR A 91 17.16 4.07 3.15
CA THR A 91 16.69 2.95 3.98
C THR A 91 17.73 2.66 5.07
N ILE A 92 17.49 3.12 6.30
CA ILE A 92 18.45 2.93 7.41
C ILE A 92 18.33 1.54 8.05
N ARG A 93 17.11 0.98 8.07
CA ARG A 93 16.82 -0.32 8.67
C ARG A 93 16.03 -1.15 7.69
N SER A 94 16.61 -2.26 7.24
CA SER A 94 15.91 -3.25 6.45
C SER A 94 16.20 -4.64 6.98
N TYR A 95 15.15 -5.40 7.27
CA TYR A 95 15.27 -6.79 7.67
C TYR A 95 14.10 -7.61 7.16
N HIS A 96 14.36 -8.90 7.03
CA HIS A 96 13.39 -9.91 6.64
C HIS A 96 13.50 -11.07 7.63
N GLU A 97 12.45 -11.29 8.41
CA GLU A 97 12.33 -12.39 9.36
C GLU A 97 11.34 -13.41 8.77
N LYS A 98 11.80 -14.62 8.51
CA LYS A 98 10.96 -15.71 7.99
C LYS A 98 11.05 -16.92 8.90
N ASP A 99 9.91 -17.40 9.37
CA ASP A 99 9.76 -18.61 10.18
C ASP A 99 8.64 -19.52 9.61
N GLU A 100 8.41 -20.71 10.18
CA GLU A 100 7.46 -21.74 9.72
C GLU A 100 5.97 -21.30 9.65
N GLY A 101 5.64 -20.03 9.93
CA GLY A 101 4.27 -19.53 9.79
C GLY A 101 4.11 -18.02 9.72
N HIS A 102 5.19 -17.25 9.54
CA HIS A 102 5.12 -15.81 9.29
C HIS A 102 6.33 -15.28 8.52
N ASP A 103 6.10 -14.20 7.78
CA ASP A 103 7.07 -13.48 6.96
C ASP A 103 6.99 -11.99 7.27
N ILE A 104 7.99 -11.44 7.97
CA ILE A 104 8.03 -10.03 8.33
C ILE A 104 9.08 -9.37 7.47
N THR A 105 8.66 -8.43 6.63
CA THR A 105 9.57 -7.61 5.81
C THR A 105 9.44 -6.16 6.22
N VAL A 106 10.52 -5.58 6.74
CA VAL A 106 10.50 -4.19 7.20
C VAL A 106 11.57 -3.40 6.47
N LYS A 107 11.17 -2.27 5.90
CA LYS A 107 12.06 -1.24 5.36
C LYS A 107 11.68 0.09 5.97
N VAL A 108 12.62 0.70 6.67
CA VAL A 108 12.40 1.96 7.37
C VAL A 108 13.20 3.07 6.70
N PRO A 109 12.53 4.12 6.20
CA PRO A 109 13.23 5.28 5.68
C PRO A 109 13.81 6.12 6.81
N GLU A 110 14.85 6.87 6.46
CA GLU A 110 15.40 7.98 7.21
C GLU A 110 15.68 9.11 6.23
N ILE A 111 15.23 10.32 6.58
CA ILE A 111 15.50 11.53 5.84
C ILE A 111 16.81 12.10 6.39
N GLN A 112 17.80 12.26 5.53
CA GLN A 112 19.09 12.87 5.86
C GLN A 112 19.23 14.20 5.12
N LEU A 113 19.70 15.24 5.80
CA LEU A 113 20.01 16.52 5.15
C LEU A 113 21.42 16.44 4.53
N GLU A 114 21.55 16.78 3.25
CA GLU A 114 22.87 16.91 2.61
C GLU A 114 23.45 18.30 2.96
N GLY A 115 24.58 18.32 3.65
CA GLY A 115 25.26 19.55 4.02
C GLY A 115 25.98 20.19 2.84
N GLN A 116 25.93 21.53 2.73
CA GLN A 116 27.03 22.24 2.09
C GLN A 116 28.33 21.88 2.82
N PRO A 117 29.46 21.71 2.12
CA PRO A 117 30.70 21.28 2.75
C PRO A 117 31.06 22.24 3.88
N GLU A 118 31.51 21.68 5.01
CA GLU A 118 32.17 22.39 6.11
C GLU A 118 33.25 23.30 5.54
N SER A 119 32.92 24.56 5.28
CA SER A 119 33.83 25.55 4.74
C SER A 119 33.36 26.91 5.20
N GLN A 120 33.85 27.26 6.40
CA GLN A 120 33.87 28.58 6.99
C GLN A 120 32.51 29.07 7.49
N VAL A 121 32.16 28.58 8.68
CA VAL A 121 31.30 29.29 9.61
C VAL A 121 31.98 30.64 9.89
N GLU A 122 31.50 31.73 9.28
CA GLU A 122 31.73 33.05 9.84
C GLU A 122 30.93 33.12 11.14
N GLU A 123 31.65 33.16 12.26
CA GLU A 123 31.10 33.34 13.60
C GLU A 123 30.20 34.58 13.62
N GLY A 124 28.89 34.37 13.61
CA GLY A 124 27.97 35.50 13.67
C GLY A 124 26.50 35.19 13.82
N GLN A 125 25.93 34.24 13.06
CA GLN A 125 24.45 34.16 12.96
C GLN A 125 23.85 32.79 12.54
N ALA A 126 24.58 31.68 12.64
CA ALA A 126 24.13 30.36 12.15
C ALA A 126 23.34 29.49 13.15
N GLY A 127 23.34 29.82 14.45
CA GLY A 127 22.83 28.96 15.53
C GLY A 127 21.31 28.92 15.72
N SER A 128 20.50 29.05 14.66
CA SER A 128 19.04 28.91 14.80
C SER A 128 18.38 28.18 13.63
N THR A 129 18.82 28.39 12.40
CA THR A 129 18.11 27.83 11.23
C THR A 129 18.54 26.39 10.91
N GLU A 130 19.82 26.05 11.10
CA GLU A 130 20.33 24.68 10.91
C GLU A 130 19.88 23.75 12.03
N GLU A 131 20.00 24.18 13.29
CA GLU A 131 19.49 23.42 14.44
C GLU A 131 17.97 23.16 14.34
N GLN A 132 17.19 24.13 13.84
CA GLN A 132 15.75 23.95 13.61
C GLN A 132 15.46 22.96 12.48
N LYS A 133 16.28 22.93 11.42
CA LYS A 133 16.17 21.96 10.32
C LYS A 133 16.46 20.54 10.79
N GLU A 134 17.57 20.37 11.52
CA GLU A 134 17.93 19.07 12.11
C GLU A 134 16.88 18.59 13.11
N THR A 135 16.32 19.50 13.90
CA THR A 135 15.22 19.17 14.84
C THR A 135 13.98 18.71 14.08
N PHE A 136 13.53 19.47 13.06
CA PHE A 136 12.34 19.13 12.28
C PHE A 136 12.46 17.76 11.59
N VAL A 137 13.56 17.52 10.88
CA VAL A 137 13.79 16.24 10.22
C VAL A 137 14.00 15.11 11.23
N GLY A 138 14.67 15.40 12.35
CA GLY A 138 14.85 14.47 13.46
C GLY A 138 13.52 14.02 14.07
N ASP A 139 12.58 14.94 14.27
CA ASP A 139 11.25 14.67 14.80
C ASP A 139 10.44 13.76 13.84
N ILE A 140 10.45 14.05 12.53
CA ILE A 140 9.81 13.21 11.52
C ILE A 140 10.43 11.80 11.49
N ASN A 141 11.76 11.70 11.52
CA ASN A 141 12.43 10.40 11.57
C ASN A 141 12.06 9.63 12.86
N ALA A 142 11.99 10.30 14.01
CA ALA A 142 11.60 9.69 15.28
C ALA A 142 10.15 9.21 15.25
N GLU A 143 9.24 9.98 14.64
CA GLU A 143 7.85 9.57 14.41
C GLU A 143 7.77 8.32 13.54
N ILE A 144 8.44 8.30 12.38
CA ILE A 144 8.51 7.14 11.48
C ILE A 144 9.01 5.91 12.24
N GLN A 145 10.08 6.03 13.02
CA GLN A 145 10.59 4.91 13.83
C GLN A 145 9.54 4.44 14.83
N SER A 146 8.85 5.36 15.51
CA SER A 146 7.79 5.01 16.47
C SER A 146 6.62 4.29 15.81
N ILE A 147 6.15 4.77 14.65
CA ILE A 147 5.09 4.11 13.88
C ILE A 147 5.50 2.69 13.53
N VAL A 148 6.70 2.52 12.97
CA VAL A 148 7.18 1.20 12.55
C VAL A 148 7.39 0.25 13.73
N ASP A 149 8.03 0.72 14.81
CA ASP A 149 8.29 -0.10 15.99
C ASP A 149 6.98 -0.55 16.66
N ASN A 150 6.01 0.36 16.82
CA ASN A 150 4.70 0.04 17.37
C ASN A 150 3.94 -0.93 16.48
N TYR A 151 3.90 -0.68 15.16
CA TYR A 151 3.21 -1.52 14.20
C TYR A 151 3.76 -2.96 14.20
N VAL A 152 5.09 -3.12 14.17
CA VAL A 152 5.73 -4.43 14.22
C VAL A 152 5.47 -5.13 15.56
N ALA A 153 5.53 -4.40 16.68
CA ALA A 153 5.25 -4.96 18.00
C ALA A 153 3.79 -5.46 18.12
N GLU A 154 2.82 -4.64 17.68
CA GLU A 154 1.41 -5.02 17.64
C GLU A 154 1.15 -6.21 16.73
N ALA A 155 1.75 -6.23 15.54
CA ALA A 155 1.60 -7.34 14.61
C ALA A 155 2.17 -8.65 15.20
N LYS A 156 3.33 -8.60 15.87
CA LYS A 156 3.92 -9.75 16.59
C LYS A 156 3.02 -10.22 17.73
N GLN A 157 2.39 -9.31 18.47
CA GLN A 157 1.44 -9.66 19.53
C GLN A 157 0.17 -10.32 18.95
N LYS A 158 -0.47 -9.69 17.96
CA LYS A 158 -1.66 -10.24 17.27
C LYS A 158 -1.38 -11.62 16.70
N PHE A 159 -0.20 -11.81 16.12
CA PHE A 159 0.24 -13.10 15.60
C PHE A 159 0.33 -14.17 16.69
N ALA A 160 0.94 -13.85 17.85
CA ALA A 160 1.04 -14.78 18.96
C ALA A 160 -0.34 -15.17 19.51
N GLU A 161 -1.22 -14.19 19.70
CA GLU A 161 -2.60 -14.42 20.15
C GLU A 161 -3.39 -15.27 19.14
N TYR A 162 -3.24 -14.98 17.85
CA TYR A 162 -3.89 -15.74 16.78
C TYR A 162 -3.40 -17.18 16.73
N LYS A 163 -2.09 -17.40 16.90
CA LYS A 163 -1.48 -18.74 16.98
C LYS A 163 -2.06 -19.54 18.14
N ASP A 164 -2.07 -18.96 19.33
CA ASP A 164 -2.59 -19.62 20.53
C ASP A 164 -4.09 -19.98 20.37
N ALA A 165 -4.90 -19.06 19.85
CA ALA A 165 -6.32 -19.30 19.60
C ALA A 165 -6.55 -20.39 18.52
N PHE A 166 -5.73 -20.41 17.47
CA PHE A 166 -5.82 -21.40 16.39
C PHE A 166 -5.56 -22.82 16.93
N PHE A 167 -4.50 -23.02 17.72
CA PHE A 167 -4.22 -24.33 18.32
C PHE A 167 -5.22 -24.70 19.42
N ALA A 168 -5.69 -23.74 20.23
CA ALA A 168 -6.70 -23.99 21.26
C ALA A 168 -8.05 -24.45 20.68
N THR A 169 -8.36 -24.06 19.44
CA THR A 169 -9.60 -24.46 18.74
C THR A 169 -9.44 -25.74 17.91
N GLY A 170 -8.29 -26.42 18.02
CA GLY A 170 -8.03 -27.72 17.39
C GLY A 170 -7.32 -27.65 16.03
N GLY A 171 -6.77 -26.50 15.66
CA GLY A 171 -5.92 -26.36 14.48
C GLY A 171 -4.65 -27.20 14.56
N THR A 172 -4.16 -27.68 13.43
CA THR A 172 -2.98 -28.55 13.33
C THR A 172 -1.72 -27.78 12.90
N GLU A 173 -0.53 -28.33 13.16
CA GLU A 173 0.74 -27.75 12.69
C GLU A 173 0.81 -27.66 11.17
N GLU A 174 0.23 -28.63 10.45
CA GLU A 174 0.16 -28.62 8.98
C GLU A 174 -0.71 -27.47 8.46
N GLU A 175 -1.89 -27.26 9.04
CA GLU A 175 -2.75 -26.13 8.68
C GLU A 175 -2.11 -24.79 9.02
N TRP A 176 -1.35 -24.74 10.12
CA TRP A 176 -0.61 -23.54 10.49
C TRP A 176 0.51 -23.23 9.49
N GLY A 177 1.33 -24.23 9.13
CA GLY A 177 2.44 -24.06 8.18
C GLY A 177 2.04 -23.75 6.75
N ASN A 178 0.76 -23.92 6.40
CA ASN A 178 0.19 -23.54 5.11
C ASN A 178 -0.38 -22.11 5.08
N ARG A 179 -0.27 -21.35 6.17
CA ARG A 179 -0.72 -19.96 6.22
C ARG A 179 0.39 -19.03 5.72
N ASP A 180 0.03 -18.14 4.80
CA ASP A 180 0.81 -16.95 4.52
C ASP A 180 0.34 -15.86 5.47
N ILE A 181 1.18 -15.53 6.45
CA ILE A 181 1.01 -14.37 7.33
C ILE A 181 2.20 -13.46 7.04
N ALA A 182 1.96 -12.31 6.43
CA ALA A 182 3.00 -11.32 6.22
C ALA A 182 2.73 -10.01 6.95
N VAL A 183 3.80 -9.38 7.43
CA VAL A 183 3.78 -8.01 7.95
C VAL A 183 4.80 -7.24 7.14
N ASN A 184 4.35 -6.25 6.38
CA ASN A 184 5.24 -5.44 5.57
C ASN A 184 5.21 -3.98 6.02
N VAL A 185 6.39 -3.37 6.02
CA VAL A 185 6.57 -1.93 6.12
C VAL A 185 7.46 -1.52 4.95
N ASP A 186 6.96 -0.62 4.10
CA ASP A 186 7.68 -0.08 2.96
C ASP A 186 7.47 1.42 2.85
N TYR A 187 8.25 2.08 2.01
CA TYR A 187 8.06 3.49 1.70
C TYR A 187 8.34 3.78 0.23
N GLU A 188 7.75 4.86 -0.27
CA GLU A 188 7.98 5.34 -1.62
C GLU A 188 8.16 6.85 -1.62
N VAL A 189 9.27 7.33 -2.20
CA VAL A 189 9.45 8.75 -2.51
C VAL A 189 8.66 9.06 -3.76
N LYS A 190 7.62 9.88 -3.63
CA LYS A 190 6.69 10.25 -4.70
C LYS A 190 7.17 11.47 -5.49
N TYR A 191 7.82 12.41 -4.82
CA TYR A 191 8.37 13.62 -5.41
C TYR A 191 9.54 14.16 -4.60
N GLN A 192 10.57 14.65 -5.28
CA GLN A 192 11.72 15.27 -4.65
C GLN A 192 12.36 16.27 -5.63
N GLU A 193 12.20 17.56 -5.34
CA GLU A 193 12.79 18.64 -6.15
C GLU A 193 13.06 19.86 -5.27
N GLY A 194 14.27 20.41 -5.35
CA GLY A 194 14.69 21.54 -4.52
C GLY A 194 14.58 21.25 -3.02
N ASN A 195 13.68 21.97 -2.36
CA ASN A 195 13.41 21.86 -0.91
C ASN A 195 12.15 21.05 -0.59
N ILE A 196 11.46 20.52 -1.60
CA ILE A 196 10.21 19.79 -1.43
C ILE A 196 10.48 18.28 -1.48
N LEU A 197 9.95 17.56 -0.50
CA LEU A 197 9.96 16.10 -0.44
C LEU A 197 8.53 15.60 -0.23
N SER A 198 8.07 14.64 -1.02
CA SER A 198 6.83 13.90 -0.80
C SER A 198 7.12 12.41 -0.72
N MET A 199 6.70 11.76 0.36
CA MET A 199 6.94 10.35 0.63
C MET A 199 5.70 9.72 1.25
N VAL A 200 5.47 8.44 0.93
CA VAL A 200 4.41 7.64 1.54
C VAL A 200 5.05 6.46 2.26
N LEU A 201 4.79 6.32 3.56
CA LEU A 201 5.09 5.13 4.35
C LEU A 201 3.85 4.23 4.33
N THR A 202 4.01 2.96 3.97
CA THR A 202 2.93 1.97 3.94
C THR A 202 3.23 0.86 4.92
N THR A 203 2.25 0.54 5.75
CA THR A 203 2.24 -0.65 6.60
C THR A 203 1.15 -1.59 6.10
N ASP A 204 1.41 -2.89 5.98
CA ASP A 204 0.41 -3.87 5.55
C ASP A 204 0.52 -5.24 6.22
N GLU A 205 -0.65 -5.83 6.52
CA GLU A 205 -0.76 -7.18 7.06
C GLU A 205 -1.45 -8.10 6.02
N VAL A 206 -0.78 -9.18 5.61
CA VAL A 206 -1.28 -10.17 4.66
C VAL A 206 -1.74 -11.41 5.44
N TRP A 207 -2.93 -11.35 6.03
CA TRP A 207 -3.61 -12.52 6.66
C TRP A 207 -5.06 -12.20 7.09
N VAL A 208 -5.36 -10.93 7.33
CA VAL A 208 -6.72 -10.36 7.41
C VAL A 208 -7.05 -9.71 6.05
N ALA A 209 -8.32 -9.47 5.72
CA ALA A 209 -8.70 -8.74 4.51
C ALA A 209 -7.97 -7.38 4.48
N ALA A 210 -6.85 -7.31 3.75
CA ALA A 210 -5.76 -6.35 3.93
C ALA A 210 -6.21 -4.96 4.39
N TYR A 211 -5.81 -4.62 5.62
CA TYR A 211 -5.88 -3.29 6.22
C TYR A 211 -4.45 -2.77 6.27
N GLY A 212 -4.00 -2.20 5.16
CA GLY A 212 -2.78 -1.41 5.16
C GLY A 212 -3.08 0.01 5.61
N VAL A 213 -2.15 0.65 6.32
CA VAL A 213 -2.23 2.07 6.66
C VAL A 213 -1.15 2.81 5.89
N ARG A 214 -1.51 3.95 5.32
CA ARG A 214 -0.59 4.85 4.62
C ARG A 214 -0.41 6.13 5.41
N TYR A 215 0.83 6.57 5.54
CA TYR A 215 1.22 7.84 6.15
C TYR A 215 1.88 8.69 5.09
N TYR A 216 1.44 9.94 4.96
CA TYR A 216 1.82 10.84 3.88
C TYR A 216 2.65 11.99 4.44
N TYR A 217 3.90 12.10 4.00
CA TYR A 217 4.82 13.15 4.41
C TYR A 217 5.08 14.07 3.22
N ASN A 218 4.56 15.29 3.27
CA ASN A 218 4.80 16.33 2.27
C ASN A 218 5.53 17.48 2.95
N LEU A 219 6.83 17.62 2.71
CA LEU A 219 7.72 18.48 3.50
C LEU A 219 8.25 19.64 2.66
N ASP A 220 8.22 20.84 3.23
CA ASP A 220 9.04 21.99 2.81
C ASP A 220 10.22 22.12 3.77
N LEU A 221 11.37 21.63 3.33
CA LEU A 221 12.63 21.62 4.07
C LEU A 221 13.29 22.99 4.16
N ALA A 222 12.82 23.98 3.40
CA ALA A 222 13.28 25.36 3.52
C ALA A 222 12.66 26.01 4.76
N SER A 223 11.37 25.79 4.95
CA SER A 223 10.54 26.41 5.98
C SER A 223 10.32 25.53 7.22
N ASN A 224 10.85 24.30 7.24
CA ASN A 224 10.73 23.35 8.35
C ASN A 224 9.28 23.02 8.73
N ARG A 225 8.45 22.72 7.72
CA ARG A 225 7.04 22.38 7.95
C ARG A 225 6.51 21.40 6.92
N GLU A 226 5.35 20.84 7.23
CA GLU A 226 4.56 20.10 6.26
C GLU A 226 3.79 21.03 5.32
N LEU A 227 3.69 20.62 4.07
CA LEU A 227 2.88 21.23 3.03
C LEU A 227 1.44 20.71 3.14
N THR A 228 0.50 21.61 2.89
CA THR A 228 -0.94 21.34 2.85
C THR A 228 -1.47 21.43 1.42
N LEU A 229 -2.69 20.94 1.18
CA LEU A 229 -3.37 21.17 -0.11
C LEU A 229 -3.51 22.66 -0.43
N ARG A 230 -3.72 23.52 0.58
CA ARG A 230 -3.78 24.98 0.42
C ARG A 230 -2.47 25.56 -0.12
N ASP A 231 -1.33 25.03 0.30
CA ASP A 231 -0.02 25.50 -0.18
C ASP A 231 0.20 25.21 -1.67
N LEU A 232 -0.43 24.14 -2.18
CA LEU A 232 -0.29 23.70 -3.56
C LEU A 232 -1.35 24.25 -4.50
N LEU A 233 -2.57 24.47 -4.00
CA LEU A 233 -3.75 24.86 -4.78
C LEU A 233 -4.27 26.28 -4.47
N GLY A 234 -3.71 26.95 -3.46
CA GLY A 234 -4.12 28.28 -3.02
C GLY A 234 -5.35 28.29 -2.12
N ASP A 235 -5.88 29.49 -1.86
CA ASP A 235 -6.96 29.69 -0.86
C ASP A 235 -8.26 28.95 -1.18
N ASN A 236 -8.51 28.69 -2.47
CA ASN A 236 -9.68 27.98 -2.97
C ASN A 236 -9.45 26.46 -3.11
N TYR A 237 -8.45 25.89 -2.42
CA TYR A 237 -8.08 24.48 -2.54
C TYR A 237 -9.26 23.51 -2.38
N VAL A 238 -10.20 23.80 -1.46
CA VAL A 238 -11.37 22.95 -1.21
C VAL A 238 -12.24 22.86 -2.45
N GLU A 239 -12.55 24.00 -3.07
CA GLU A 239 -13.37 24.05 -4.28
C GLU A 239 -12.68 23.34 -5.45
N ILE A 240 -11.41 23.67 -5.69
CA ILE A 240 -10.60 23.07 -6.78
C ILE A 240 -10.51 21.55 -6.64
N ALA A 241 -10.21 21.06 -5.43
CA ALA A 241 -10.09 19.64 -5.17
C ALA A 241 -11.45 18.93 -5.29
N ASN A 242 -12.50 19.46 -4.67
CA ASN A 242 -13.83 18.86 -4.72
C ASN A 242 -14.37 18.75 -6.14
N GLU A 243 -14.27 19.82 -6.94
CA GLU A 243 -14.69 19.81 -8.34
C GLU A 243 -13.91 18.79 -9.18
N SER A 244 -12.59 18.72 -8.97
CA SER A 244 -11.74 17.76 -9.69
C SER A 244 -12.05 16.31 -9.31
N ILE A 245 -12.20 16.01 -8.02
CA ILE A 245 -12.48 14.66 -7.51
C ILE A 245 -13.84 14.18 -8.01
N LEU A 246 -14.89 15.00 -7.85
CA LEU A 246 -16.24 14.64 -8.29
C LEU A 246 -16.30 14.40 -9.80
N ARG A 247 -15.71 15.30 -10.59
CA ARG A 247 -15.62 15.13 -12.05
C ARG A 247 -14.93 13.81 -12.41
N GLN A 248 -13.79 13.51 -11.80
CA GLN A 248 -13.07 12.26 -12.06
C GLN A 248 -13.86 11.02 -11.63
N MET A 249 -14.56 11.05 -10.49
CA MET A 249 -15.40 9.94 -10.05
C MET A 249 -16.55 9.67 -11.04
N GLU A 250 -17.20 10.72 -11.53
CA GLU A 250 -18.25 10.63 -12.54
C GLU A 250 -17.73 10.10 -13.87
N GLU A 251 -16.62 10.64 -14.37
CA GLU A 251 -15.98 10.20 -15.62
C GLU A 251 -15.55 8.73 -15.56
N ARG A 252 -14.91 8.30 -14.47
CA ARG A 252 -14.46 6.91 -14.29
C ARG A 252 -15.66 5.95 -14.20
N SER A 253 -16.72 6.31 -13.46
CA SER A 253 -17.93 5.47 -13.33
C SER A 253 -18.74 5.40 -14.63
N ALA A 254 -18.74 6.47 -15.44
CA ALA A 254 -19.40 6.47 -16.75
C ALA A 254 -18.63 5.65 -17.79
N ALA A 255 -17.31 5.53 -17.64
CA ALA A 255 -16.44 4.81 -18.57
C ALA A 255 -16.36 3.30 -18.30
N ASP A 256 -16.54 2.86 -17.05
CA ASP A 256 -16.45 1.44 -16.65
C ASP A 256 -17.51 1.09 -15.60
N GLU A 257 -18.42 0.17 -15.94
CA GLU A 257 -19.50 -0.29 -15.04
C GLU A 257 -18.98 -1.02 -13.79
N ASN A 258 -17.70 -1.43 -13.77
CA ASN A 258 -17.08 -2.04 -12.58
C ASN A 258 -16.51 -1.01 -11.60
N VAL A 259 -16.44 0.27 -11.99
CA VAL A 259 -16.00 1.36 -11.12
C VAL A 259 -17.21 1.89 -10.35
N VAL A 260 -17.13 1.80 -9.03
CA VAL A 260 -18.23 2.21 -8.14
C VAL A 260 -17.70 3.17 -7.08
N TYR A 261 -18.33 4.34 -6.99
CA TYR A 261 -18.15 5.28 -5.90
C TYR A 261 -19.45 5.45 -5.13
N TRP A 262 -19.35 5.67 -3.83
CA TRP A 262 -20.51 5.94 -2.97
C TRP A 262 -21.22 7.21 -3.44
N GLY A 263 -22.55 7.14 -3.59
CA GLY A 263 -23.38 8.30 -3.96
C GLY A 263 -23.18 8.84 -5.39
N ILE A 264 -22.39 8.17 -6.23
CA ILE A 264 -22.11 8.60 -7.61
C ILE A 264 -22.49 7.49 -8.60
N GLY A 265 -23.10 7.85 -9.72
CA GLY A 265 -23.51 6.91 -10.77
C GLY A 265 -24.97 6.45 -10.67
N LYS A 266 -25.29 5.32 -11.31
CA LYS A 266 -26.67 4.79 -11.29
C LYS A 266 -27.01 4.30 -9.89
N GLN A 267 -28.12 4.80 -9.38
CA GLN A 267 -28.72 4.36 -8.13
C GLN A 267 -28.84 2.83 -8.15
N LEU A 268 -28.22 2.17 -7.17
CA LEU A 268 -28.53 0.77 -6.86
C LEU A 268 -30.04 0.69 -6.60
N GLU A 269 -30.65 -0.44 -6.94
CA GLU A 269 -32.10 -0.69 -6.90
C GLU A 269 -32.80 -0.01 -5.71
N ASP A 270 -34.06 0.41 -5.90
CA ASP A 270 -34.87 1.24 -4.98
C ASP A 270 -34.87 0.83 -3.49
N ASP A 271 -34.44 -0.39 -3.16
CA ASP A 271 -34.38 -0.96 -1.81
C ASP A 271 -32.99 -0.88 -1.13
N VAL A 272 -31.96 -0.31 -1.78
CA VAL A 272 -30.65 -0.07 -1.15
C VAL A 272 -30.61 1.34 -0.55
N PRO A 273 -30.36 1.49 0.77
CA PRO A 273 -30.21 2.82 1.37
C PRO A 273 -29.12 3.61 0.64
N ALA A 274 -29.42 4.87 0.31
CA ALA A 274 -28.43 5.77 -0.27
C ALA A 274 -27.21 5.84 0.67
N ILE A 275 -26.06 5.39 0.18
CA ILE A 275 -24.79 5.53 0.89
C ILE A 275 -24.28 6.94 0.59
N ASP A 276 -24.04 7.73 1.64
CA ASP A 276 -23.44 9.05 1.52
C ASP A 276 -22.07 8.93 0.84
N GLY A 277 -21.89 9.64 -0.27
CA GLY A 277 -20.66 9.70 -1.03
C GLY A 277 -19.59 10.62 -0.44
N PHE A 278 -18.54 10.83 -1.22
CA PHE A 278 -17.56 11.89 -0.97
C PHE A 278 -18.27 13.25 -0.82
N LYS A 279 -17.87 14.02 0.20
CA LYS A 279 -18.50 15.32 0.54
C LYS A 279 -17.58 16.50 0.28
N THR A 280 -16.42 16.50 0.91
CA THR A 280 -15.43 17.59 0.80
C THR A 280 -14.08 17.11 1.27
N VAL A 281 -13.01 17.70 0.73
CA VAL A 281 -11.69 17.69 1.37
C VAL A 281 -11.65 18.67 2.56
N ASP A 282 -10.67 18.48 3.42
CA ASP A 282 -10.35 19.29 4.59
C ASP A 282 -8.83 19.30 4.87
N GLU A 283 -8.43 19.87 6.00
CA GLU A 283 -7.03 19.95 6.46
C GLU A 283 -6.38 18.60 6.79
N ASN A 284 -7.18 17.54 6.99
CA ASN A 284 -6.69 16.19 7.30
C ASN A 284 -6.75 15.26 6.09
N THR A 285 -7.10 15.79 4.91
CA THR A 285 -7.19 15.01 3.68
C THR A 285 -5.81 14.51 3.25
N ASN A 286 -5.67 13.19 3.14
CA ASN A 286 -4.43 12.55 2.73
C ASN A 286 -4.07 12.86 1.28
N PHE A 287 -2.81 13.22 1.02
CA PHE A 287 -2.31 13.40 -0.33
C PHE A 287 -0.80 13.18 -0.42
N TYR A 288 -0.29 12.90 -1.62
CA TYR A 288 1.12 13.03 -1.95
C TYR A 288 1.32 13.98 -3.13
N ILE A 289 2.56 14.37 -3.44
CA ILE A 289 2.90 15.16 -4.62
C ILE A 289 3.46 14.19 -5.67
N ASN A 290 2.91 14.20 -6.89
CA ASN A 290 3.40 13.35 -7.98
C ASN A 290 4.61 13.99 -8.70
N ALA A 291 5.17 13.27 -9.68
CA ALA A 291 6.32 13.74 -10.46
C ALA A 291 6.09 15.06 -11.22
N ASP A 292 4.84 15.40 -11.54
CA ASP A 292 4.46 16.67 -12.20
C ASP A 292 4.31 17.83 -11.18
N GLY A 293 4.56 17.55 -9.90
CA GLY A 293 4.38 18.50 -8.80
C GLY A 293 2.92 18.67 -8.38
N ASN A 294 1.97 17.94 -8.93
CA ASN A 294 0.54 18.06 -8.59
C ASN A 294 0.21 17.26 -7.33
N PRO A 295 -0.69 17.76 -6.45
CA PRO A 295 -1.21 16.96 -5.35
C PRO A 295 -2.10 15.83 -5.88
N VAL A 296 -1.94 14.65 -5.27
CA VAL A 296 -2.75 13.45 -5.51
C VAL A 296 -3.48 13.12 -4.22
N VAL A 297 -4.78 13.42 -4.18
CA VAL A 297 -5.65 13.12 -3.03
C VAL A 297 -5.91 11.62 -2.97
N CYS A 298 -5.75 11.05 -1.79
CA CYS A 298 -5.82 9.60 -1.55
C CYS A 298 -6.95 9.29 -0.56
N PHE A 299 -7.84 8.36 -0.94
CA PHE A 299 -8.89 7.86 -0.07
C PHE A 299 -8.64 6.39 0.24
N GLU A 300 -8.67 6.04 1.52
CA GLU A 300 -8.42 4.69 1.97
C GLU A 300 -9.53 3.73 1.51
N LYS A 301 -9.23 2.44 1.55
CA LYS A 301 -10.21 1.40 1.22
C LYS A 301 -11.50 1.59 2.02
N TYR A 302 -12.65 1.46 1.37
CA TYR A 302 -13.99 1.71 1.91
C TYR A 302 -14.42 3.17 2.08
N GLU A 303 -13.51 4.15 2.01
CA GLU A 303 -13.81 5.54 2.31
C GLU A 303 -14.78 6.17 1.31
N VAL A 304 -14.51 6.00 0.01
CA VAL A 304 -15.34 6.56 -1.08
C VAL A 304 -15.85 5.49 -2.06
N SER A 305 -15.47 4.23 -1.89
CA SER A 305 -15.79 3.12 -2.80
C SER A 305 -15.77 1.75 -2.10
N PRO A 306 -16.36 0.68 -2.69
CA PRO A 306 -16.29 -0.66 -2.12
C PRO A 306 -14.86 -1.17 -1.97
N GLY A 307 -14.63 -2.07 -1.00
CA GLY A 307 -13.28 -2.55 -0.69
C GLY A 307 -12.50 -3.21 -1.84
N PHE A 308 -13.18 -3.76 -2.85
CA PHE A 308 -12.50 -4.34 -4.02
C PHE A 308 -11.81 -3.28 -4.90
N MET A 309 -12.25 -2.02 -4.82
CA MET A 309 -11.64 -0.90 -5.53
C MET A 309 -10.27 -0.54 -4.96
N GLY A 310 -9.98 -0.94 -3.71
CA GLY A 310 -8.74 -0.58 -3.03
C GLY A 310 -8.65 0.91 -2.72
N VAL A 311 -7.43 1.40 -2.51
CA VAL A 311 -7.14 2.82 -2.30
C VAL A 311 -7.44 3.60 -3.58
N GLN A 312 -8.12 4.74 -3.45
CA GLN A 312 -8.49 5.59 -4.58
C GLN A 312 -7.63 6.84 -4.62
N GLU A 313 -7.06 7.14 -5.79
CA GLU A 313 -6.15 8.28 -5.99
C GLU A 313 -6.72 9.22 -7.06
N PHE A 314 -6.66 10.53 -6.80
CA PHE A 314 -7.17 11.60 -7.66
C PHE A 314 -6.14 12.70 -7.81
N VAL A 315 -5.59 12.86 -9.02
CA VAL A 315 -4.66 13.94 -9.33
C VAL A 315 -5.45 15.25 -9.41
N ILE A 316 -5.01 16.28 -8.70
CA ILE A 316 -5.61 17.62 -8.77
C ILE A 316 -4.64 18.53 -9.51
N GLU A 317 -5.00 18.89 -10.74
CA GLU A 317 -4.20 19.81 -11.53
C GLU A 317 -4.14 21.18 -10.84
N LYS A 318 -2.93 21.71 -10.68
CA LYS A 318 -2.76 23.07 -10.17
C LYS A 318 -3.37 24.08 -11.14
N PRO A 319 -4.02 25.15 -10.65
CA PRO A 319 -4.41 26.27 -11.50
C PRO A 319 -3.18 26.79 -12.26
N ALA A 320 -3.37 27.19 -13.52
CA ALA A 320 -2.32 27.87 -14.25
C ALA A 320 -1.89 29.14 -13.48
N ALA A 321 -0.58 29.28 -13.28
CA ALA A 321 0.02 30.44 -12.60
C ALA A 321 -0.14 31.74 -13.40
#